data_AF-A0A971MQS4-F1
#
_entry.id   AF-A0A971MQS4-F1
#
_cell.length_a   1.000
_cell.length_b   1.000
_cell.length_c   1.000
_cell.angle_alpha   90.00
_cell.angle_beta   90.00
_cell.angle_gamma   90.00
#
_symmetry.space_group_name_H-M   'P 1'
#
loop_
_entity.id
_entity.type
_entity.pdbx_description
1 polymer ?
#
loop_
_entity_poly.entity_id
_entity_poly.type
_entity_poly.pdbx_seq_one_letter_code
_entity_poly.pdbx_strand_id
1 'polypeptide(L)'
;MKKISSITVLIMIVLLSKPTFSAEVNLKTRVGFNGYTVPGTLAPVLIEINRAITNGRLEIVSPSETASYSIIDSFSTTNLKRIEASVFVTEDINDLKIRLISNKHTLLETGLNLKAKIFPGNLILAVKIPSITQQMIEKALLPSEPTLVVPIEIPDLPGVALNYDGVGGLVLSDPGPVLKPLQIQALKTWLAGGGRMALGAIRSGQDSLLSILGISPELMERSFYPIGFGGITAFRSGFNDLKQSPSDWQEVLDLRPYPNNSRLMSSRFFPDFRYATTPGSAELSSRAVSYLAMILILWAVSGLLITVTVKHNRLFFLICAALLWLGAAFPIGNWLGGIWNRGAEIHCRNLVLPETGSILVDVKIWFKQSYSGKTINFKSSPWGGKVLIGEAEGGIVKPESQIKTFTWLRGPSKTETVVKSVGPGWVNLNGYLPLKSYLTKGMDRIGLARKLVESESEVVIWDGKDFYQRSFRQVGNGWEKKEQPPEWLRAETEWLTNLKRLSTGTVWLIGRGSLSEVKIGLEKGIFTGEIWAAPFPEGAME
;
A
#
# COMPACT_ATOMS: atom_id res chain seq x y z
N MET A 1 -63.45 -25.83 15.98
CA MET A 1 -62.67 -24.81 15.21
C MET A 1 -61.93 -23.83 16.14
N LYS A 2 -60.92 -24.27 16.92
CA LYS A 2 -60.16 -23.39 17.85
C LYS A 2 -58.63 -23.62 17.89
N LYS A 3 -58.06 -24.44 16.99
CA LYS A 3 -56.61 -24.75 16.99
C LYS A 3 -55.78 -24.00 15.93
N ILE A 4 -56.42 -23.29 15.00
CA ILE A 4 -55.70 -22.59 13.93
C ILE A 4 -55.17 -21.23 14.40
N SER A 5 -55.83 -20.55 15.36
CA SER A 5 -55.45 -19.20 15.81
C SER A 5 -54.09 -19.12 16.51
N SER A 6 -53.72 -20.13 17.32
CA SER A 6 -52.46 -20.08 18.09
C SER A 6 -51.22 -20.29 17.22
N ILE A 7 -51.33 -21.08 16.15
CA ILE A 7 -50.22 -21.34 15.22
C ILE A 7 -49.94 -20.12 14.36
N THR A 8 -50.96 -19.41 13.88
CA THR A 8 -50.77 -18.17 13.10
C THR A 8 -50.16 -17.05 13.94
N VAL A 9 -50.52 -16.94 15.23
CA VAL A 9 -49.92 -15.97 16.15
C VAL A 9 -48.47 -16.32 16.47
N LEU A 10 -48.13 -17.60 16.67
CA LEU A 10 -46.75 -18.04 16.88
C LEU A 10 -45.88 -17.80 15.64
N ILE A 11 -46.40 -18.10 14.45
CA ILE A 11 -45.72 -17.83 13.17
C ILE A 11 -45.55 -16.32 12.97
N MET A 12 -46.54 -15.49 13.34
CA MET A 12 -46.40 -14.03 13.31
C MET A 12 -45.35 -13.52 14.30
N ILE A 13 -45.28 -14.05 15.53
CA ILE A 13 -44.26 -13.66 16.53
C ILE A 13 -42.86 -14.09 16.07
N VAL A 14 -42.72 -15.23 15.41
CA VAL A 14 -41.46 -15.71 14.82
C VAL A 14 -41.08 -14.91 13.55
N LEU A 15 -42.06 -14.42 12.78
CA LEU A 15 -41.83 -13.55 11.60
C LEU A 15 -41.63 -12.08 11.97
N LEU A 16 -42.16 -11.62 13.11
CA LEU A 16 -42.03 -10.24 13.62
C LEU A 16 -40.84 -10.07 14.56
N SER A 17 -40.26 -11.16 15.08
CA SER A 17 -38.97 -11.13 15.76
C SER A 17 -37.83 -10.97 14.75
N LYS A 18 -37.78 -9.80 14.11
CA LYS A 18 -36.51 -9.30 13.58
C LYS A 18 -35.51 -9.34 14.74
N PRO A 19 -34.32 -9.93 14.57
CA PRO A 19 -33.33 -9.94 15.64
C PRO A 19 -33.03 -8.49 16.01
N THR A 20 -33.39 -8.11 17.22
CA THR A 20 -33.10 -6.81 17.86
C THR A 20 -31.61 -6.61 18.16
N PHE A 21 -30.73 -7.29 17.41
CA PHE A 21 -29.28 -7.16 17.52
C PHE A 21 -28.75 -5.80 17.01
N SER A 22 -29.51 -5.10 16.16
CA SER A 22 -29.08 -3.81 15.60
C SER A 22 -29.03 -2.67 16.64
N ALA A 23 -29.75 -2.80 17.76
CA ALA A 23 -29.78 -1.76 18.80
C ALA A 23 -28.58 -1.79 19.78
N GLU A 24 -27.80 -2.87 19.82
CA GLU A 24 -26.72 -3.05 20.81
C GLU A 24 -25.31 -2.70 20.27
N VAL A 25 -25.17 -2.55 18.94
CA VAL A 25 -23.88 -2.29 18.29
C VAL A 25 -23.79 -0.85 17.82
N ASN A 26 -22.78 -0.13 18.30
CA ASN A 26 -22.52 1.26 17.92
C ASN A 26 -21.13 1.39 17.30
N LEU A 27 -21.04 2.17 16.22
CA LEU A 27 -19.79 2.53 15.55
C LEU A 27 -19.48 3.99 15.82
N LYS A 28 -18.35 4.25 16.49
CA LYS A 28 -17.79 5.61 16.56
C LYS A 28 -16.82 5.75 15.40
N THR A 29 -17.05 6.76 14.55
CA THR A 29 -16.28 6.96 13.32
C THR A 29 -15.70 8.38 13.30
N ARG A 30 -14.45 8.50 12.87
CA ARG A 30 -13.76 9.79 12.70
C ARG A 30 -12.91 9.73 11.45
N VAL A 31 -12.93 10.80 10.65
CA VAL A 31 -12.05 10.97 9.49
C VAL A 31 -11.08 12.10 9.75
N GLY A 32 -9.85 11.96 9.25
CA GLY A 32 -8.83 12.98 9.34
C GLY A 32 -8.46 13.32 10.78
N PHE A 33 -7.91 14.52 10.95
CA PHE A 33 -7.48 15.03 12.25
C PHE A 33 -8.48 16.09 12.72
N ASN A 34 -9.22 15.80 13.80
CA ASN A 34 -10.38 16.59 14.23
C ASN A 34 -11.40 16.85 13.10
N GLY A 35 -11.49 15.93 12.14
CA GLY A 35 -12.34 16.04 10.96
C GLY A 35 -11.67 16.67 9.75
N TYR A 36 -10.50 17.31 9.88
CA TYR A 36 -9.82 17.96 8.75
C TYR A 36 -9.09 16.96 7.85
N THR A 37 -9.24 17.15 6.54
CA THR A 37 -8.59 16.36 5.49
C THR A 37 -8.01 17.24 4.40
N VAL A 38 -6.89 16.80 3.80
CA VAL A 38 -6.24 17.51 2.70
C VAL A 38 -6.53 16.79 1.37
N PRO A 39 -7.05 17.47 0.34
CA PRO A 39 -7.28 16.87 -0.98
C PRO A 39 -6.00 16.35 -1.64
N GLY A 40 -6.13 15.28 -2.42
CA GLY A 40 -5.02 14.66 -3.13
C GLY A 40 -4.06 13.86 -2.24
N THR A 41 -4.44 13.61 -0.98
CA THR A 41 -3.65 12.87 0.01
C THR A 41 -4.48 11.76 0.65
N LEU A 42 -3.80 10.87 1.39
CA LEU A 42 -4.47 9.88 2.23
C LEU A 42 -4.84 10.47 3.60
N ALA A 43 -6.05 10.20 4.05
CA ALA A 43 -6.55 10.56 5.38
C ALA A 43 -6.89 9.31 6.22
N PRO A 44 -6.61 9.33 7.53
CA PRO A 44 -7.03 8.27 8.43
C PRO A 44 -8.55 8.24 8.60
N VAL A 45 -9.11 7.03 8.62
CA VAL A 45 -10.47 6.75 9.07
C VAL A 45 -10.37 5.82 10.27
N LEU A 46 -10.76 6.33 11.44
CA LEU A 46 -10.76 5.60 12.69
C LEU A 46 -12.18 5.11 12.98
N ILE A 47 -12.30 3.80 13.21
CA ILE A 47 -13.56 3.13 13.47
C ILE A 47 -13.43 2.34 14.75
N GLU A 48 -14.20 2.71 15.77
CA GLU A 48 -14.25 2.03 17.05
C GLU A 48 -15.57 1.28 17.17
N ILE A 49 -15.47 -0.02 17.47
CA ILE A 49 -16.61 -0.92 17.62
C ILE A 49 -16.75 -1.20 19.12
N ASN A 50 -17.92 -0.89 19.68
CA ASN A 50 -18.18 -1.05 21.11
C ASN A 50 -18.10 -2.52 21.59
N ARG A 51 -18.38 -3.49 20.71
CA ARG A 51 -18.37 -4.92 21.01
C ARG A 51 -17.83 -5.72 19.83
N ALA A 52 -17.03 -6.75 20.10
CA ALA A 52 -16.57 -7.68 19.06
C ALA A 52 -17.76 -8.46 18.49
N ILE A 53 -17.76 -8.67 17.17
CA ILE A 53 -18.83 -9.38 16.47
C ILE A 53 -18.24 -10.62 15.82
N THR A 54 -18.75 -11.78 16.23
CA THR A 54 -18.40 -13.08 15.67
C THR A 54 -18.86 -13.16 14.22
N ASN A 55 -17.97 -13.58 13.31
CA ASN A 55 -18.22 -13.63 11.85
C ASN A 55 -18.70 -12.29 11.26
N GLY A 56 -18.37 -11.17 11.90
CA GLY A 56 -18.65 -9.84 11.38
C GLY A 56 -17.57 -9.38 10.40
N ARG A 57 -17.98 -8.50 9.49
CA ARG A 57 -17.16 -7.88 8.47
C ARG A 57 -17.50 -6.41 8.42
N LEU A 58 -16.49 -5.56 8.51
CA LEU A 58 -16.60 -4.13 8.30
C LEU A 58 -16.22 -3.82 6.85
N GLU A 59 -17.01 -3.02 6.16
CA GLU A 59 -16.75 -2.55 4.80
C GLU A 59 -16.76 -1.03 4.77
N ILE A 60 -15.70 -0.43 4.23
CA ILE A 60 -15.65 0.99 3.88
C ILE A 60 -15.95 1.10 2.40
N VAL A 61 -16.93 1.92 2.08
CA VAL A 61 -17.56 1.95 0.76
C VAL A 61 -17.59 3.38 0.25
N SER A 62 -17.08 3.59 -0.96
CA SER A 62 -17.27 4.85 -1.68
C SER A 62 -18.53 4.75 -2.55
N PRO A 63 -19.40 5.77 -2.57
CA PRO A 63 -20.31 5.98 -3.67
C PRO A 63 -19.49 6.15 -4.95
N SER A 64 -19.85 5.42 -6.01
CA SER A 64 -19.39 5.71 -7.37
C SER A 64 -20.42 6.61 -8.05
N GLU A 65 -19.95 7.49 -8.94
CA GLU A 65 -20.81 8.29 -9.84
C GLU A 65 -21.76 7.43 -10.68
N THR A 66 -21.39 6.17 -10.94
CA THR A 66 -22.15 5.21 -11.76
C THR A 66 -23.13 4.34 -10.97
N ALA A 67 -23.55 4.78 -9.78
CA ALA A 67 -24.53 4.12 -8.88
C ALA A 67 -24.12 2.73 -8.33
N SER A 68 -22.89 2.27 -8.56
CA SER A 68 -22.35 1.03 -8.00
C SER A 68 -21.34 1.32 -6.89
N TYR A 69 -21.66 0.89 -5.66
CA TYR A 69 -20.76 1.02 -4.52
C TYR A 69 -19.45 0.23 -4.74
N SER A 70 -18.29 0.90 -4.63
CA SER A 70 -16.98 0.23 -4.59
C SER A 70 -16.57 0.01 -3.13
N ILE A 71 -16.26 -1.25 -2.78
CA ILE A 71 -15.70 -1.57 -1.46
C ILE A 71 -14.23 -1.18 -1.51
N ILE A 72 -13.86 -0.13 -0.78
CA ILE A 72 -12.49 0.37 -0.69
C ILE A 72 -11.68 -0.58 0.18
N ASP A 73 -12.21 -0.91 1.36
CA ASP A 73 -11.53 -1.73 2.34
C ASP A 73 -12.52 -2.63 3.07
N SER A 74 -12.02 -3.80 3.47
CA SER A 74 -12.83 -4.71 4.25
C SER A 74 -12.04 -5.53 5.27
N PHE A 75 -12.56 -5.51 6.50
CA PHE A 75 -11.91 -6.06 7.70
C PHE A 75 -12.80 -7.12 8.35
N SER A 76 -12.19 -8.21 8.82
CA SER A 76 -12.86 -9.13 9.75
C SER A 76 -13.00 -8.45 11.11
N THR A 77 -14.18 -8.42 11.70
CA THR A 77 -14.38 -7.81 13.03
C THR A 77 -14.14 -8.79 14.18
N THR A 78 -13.64 -9.98 13.88
CA THR A 78 -13.34 -11.01 14.88
C THR A 78 -12.23 -10.48 15.79
N ASN A 79 -12.55 -10.19 17.04
CA ASN A 79 -11.64 -9.64 18.07
C ASN A 79 -11.11 -8.22 17.84
N LEU A 80 -11.68 -7.44 16.92
CA LEU A 80 -11.25 -6.06 16.68
C LEU A 80 -12.16 -5.04 17.36
N LYS A 81 -11.57 -4.14 18.16
CA LYS A 81 -12.25 -3.00 18.79
C LYS A 81 -11.97 -1.67 18.10
N ARG A 82 -10.83 -1.54 17.43
CA ARG A 82 -10.42 -0.33 16.73
C ARG A 82 -9.78 -0.71 15.39
N ILE A 83 -10.26 -0.07 14.34
CA ILE A 83 -9.76 -0.20 12.98
C ILE A 83 -9.26 1.16 12.52
N GLU A 84 -8.10 1.17 11.88
CA GLU A 84 -7.47 2.36 11.32
C GLU A 84 -7.25 2.14 9.83
N ALA A 85 -8.15 2.69 9.03
CA ALA A 85 -8.09 2.61 7.57
C ALA A 85 -7.51 3.89 6.96
N SER A 86 -6.93 3.78 5.78
CA SER A 86 -6.41 4.91 5.01
C SER A 86 -7.28 5.11 3.78
N VAL A 87 -7.87 6.29 3.62
CA VAL A 87 -8.75 6.60 2.48
C VAL A 87 -8.17 7.76 1.70
N PHE A 88 -8.20 7.66 0.37
CA PHE A 88 -7.80 8.76 -0.50
C PHE A 88 -8.89 9.80 -0.61
N VAL A 89 -8.55 11.04 -0.30
CA VAL A 89 -9.48 12.18 -0.34
C VAL A 89 -9.27 12.93 -1.64
N THR A 90 -10.32 13.03 -2.45
CA THR A 90 -10.37 13.93 -3.60
C THR A 90 -11.35 15.06 -3.31
N GLU A 91 -11.35 16.10 -4.15
CA GLU A 91 -12.31 17.20 -4.04
C GLU A 91 -13.76 16.75 -4.33
N ASP A 92 -13.92 15.66 -5.08
CA ASP A 92 -15.22 15.16 -5.56
C ASP A 92 -15.87 14.09 -4.66
N ILE A 93 -15.09 13.41 -3.81
CA ILE A 93 -15.66 12.40 -2.91
C ILE A 93 -16.40 13.10 -1.76
N ASN A 94 -17.73 13.01 -1.80
CA ASN A 94 -18.60 13.72 -0.87
C ASN A 94 -18.81 12.95 0.44
N ASP A 95 -19.05 11.64 0.32
CA ASP A 95 -19.46 10.79 1.43
C ASP A 95 -18.79 9.43 1.36
N LEU A 96 -18.37 8.89 2.51
CA LEU A 96 -18.03 7.48 2.67
C LEU A 96 -19.15 6.78 3.44
N LYS A 97 -19.36 5.50 3.15
CA LYS A 97 -20.27 4.65 3.92
C LYS A 97 -19.49 3.57 4.63
N ILE A 98 -19.74 3.42 5.92
CA ILE A 98 -19.22 2.32 6.73
C ILE A 98 -20.37 1.36 6.97
N ARG A 99 -20.19 0.11 6.55
CA ARG A 99 -21.15 -0.97 6.75
C ARG A 99 -20.56 -2.03 7.66
N LEU A 100 -21.35 -2.44 8.64
CA LEU A 100 -21.05 -3.58 9.47
C LEU A 100 -21.99 -4.72 9.11
N ILE A 101 -21.43 -5.82 8.65
CA ILE A 101 -22.16 -6.96 8.12
C ILE A 101 -21.85 -8.18 9.00
N SER A 102 -22.85 -8.98 9.34
CA SER A 102 -22.64 -10.30 9.96
C SER A 102 -23.60 -11.29 9.33
N ASN A 103 -23.12 -12.51 9.03
CA ASN A 103 -23.94 -13.57 8.42
C ASN A 103 -24.73 -13.10 7.17
N LYS A 104 -24.12 -12.25 6.33
CA LYS A 104 -24.71 -11.64 5.11
C LYS A 104 -25.81 -10.58 5.36
N HIS A 105 -26.07 -10.21 6.61
CA HIS A 105 -26.99 -9.13 6.96
C HIS A 105 -26.23 -7.89 7.41
N THR A 106 -26.62 -6.72 6.91
CA THR A 106 -26.12 -5.44 7.40
C THR A 106 -26.71 -5.18 8.78
N LEU A 107 -25.86 -5.11 9.80
CA LEU A 107 -26.22 -4.80 11.18
C LEU A 107 -26.32 -3.29 11.40
N LEU A 108 -25.41 -2.53 10.80
CA LEU A 108 -25.34 -1.07 10.89
C LEU A 108 -24.75 -0.47 9.60
N GLU A 109 -25.24 0.68 9.18
CA GLU A 109 -24.65 1.52 8.13
C GLU A 109 -24.55 2.97 8.65
N THR A 110 -23.40 3.62 8.47
CA THR A 110 -23.17 5.00 8.86
C THR A 110 -22.47 5.75 7.74
N GLY A 111 -22.94 6.96 7.45
CA GLY A 111 -22.31 7.88 6.50
C GLY A 111 -21.26 8.76 7.18
N LEU A 112 -20.19 9.07 6.45
CA LEU A 112 -19.13 9.98 6.82
C LEU A 112 -19.00 11.05 5.74
N ASN A 113 -19.40 12.28 6.04
CA ASN A 113 -19.26 13.40 5.12
C ASN A 113 -17.81 13.90 5.13
N LEU A 114 -17.16 13.84 3.96
CA LEU A 114 -15.77 14.29 3.80
C LEU A 114 -15.67 15.79 3.48
N LYS A 115 -16.72 16.39 2.91
CA LYS A 115 -16.74 17.79 2.47
C LYS A 115 -16.70 18.80 3.61
N ALA A 116 -17.25 18.47 4.77
CA ALA A 116 -17.46 19.45 5.84
C ALA A 116 -16.15 20.09 6.37
N LYS A 117 -14.99 19.48 6.13
CA LYS A 117 -13.69 19.91 6.70
C LYS A 117 -12.50 19.68 5.76
N ILE A 118 -12.69 19.90 4.46
CA ILE A 118 -11.59 19.93 3.49
C ILE A 118 -10.73 21.18 3.74
N PHE A 119 -9.41 21.00 3.87
CA PHE A 119 -8.45 22.10 4.03
C PHE A 119 -7.44 22.11 2.86
N PRO A 120 -7.46 23.14 2.00
CA PRO A 120 -6.54 23.26 0.87
C PRO A 120 -5.24 23.94 1.31
N GLY A 121 -4.41 23.22 2.06
CA GLY A 121 -3.16 23.77 2.60
C GLY A 121 -2.37 22.79 3.45
N ASN A 122 -1.26 23.27 4.03
CA ASN A 122 -0.41 22.46 4.89
C ASN A 122 -1.10 22.21 6.25
N LEU A 123 -1.36 20.93 6.56
CA LEU A 123 -1.94 20.53 7.84
C LEU A 123 -0.83 20.11 8.81
N ILE A 124 -0.70 20.80 9.94
CA ILE A 124 0.32 20.53 10.97
C ILE A 124 -0.37 19.91 12.18
N LEU A 125 0.16 18.80 12.69
CA LEU A 125 -0.34 18.19 13.92
C LEU A 125 0.37 18.78 15.13
N ALA A 126 -0.40 19.20 16.14
CA ALA A 126 0.14 19.76 17.38
C ALA A 126 -0.30 18.93 18.59
N VAL A 127 0.66 18.38 19.33
CA VAL A 127 0.40 17.60 20.55
C VAL A 127 0.84 18.38 21.78
N LYS A 128 -0.13 18.83 22.59
CA LYS A 128 0.13 19.61 23.83
C LYS A 128 1.02 20.84 23.59
N ILE A 129 0.65 21.64 22.59
CA ILE A 129 1.40 22.83 22.17
C ILE A 129 0.64 24.11 22.56
N PRO A 130 1.32 25.17 23.04
CA PRO A 130 0.67 26.44 23.41
C PRO A 130 0.02 27.14 22.21
N SER A 131 -1.11 27.82 22.42
CA SER A 131 -1.84 28.52 21.34
C SER A 131 -1.00 29.57 20.62
N ILE A 132 -0.11 30.27 21.33
CA ILE A 132 0.79 31.26 20.72
C ILE A 132 1.71 30.61 19.68
N THR A 133 2.26 29.43 19.97
CA THR A 133 3.11 28.68 19.06
C THR A 133 2.31 28.20 17.85
N GLN A 134 1.08 27.71 18.06
CA GLN A 134 0.18 27.32 16.98
C GLN A 134 -0.07 28.49 16.01
N GLN A 135 -0.36 29.69 16.53
CA GLN A 135 -0.55 30.89 15.71
C GLN A 135 0.69 31.32 14.92
N MET A 136 1.90 31.09 15.46
CA MET A 136 3.13 31.39 14.71
C MET A 136 3.33 30.41 13.56
N ILE A 137 3.03 29.13 13.76
CA ILE A 137 3.11 28.10 12.72
C ILE A 137 2.07 28.35 11.61
N GLU A 138 0.84 28.74 11.96
CA GLU A 138 -0.21 29.06 10.96
C GLU A 138 0.19 30.20 10.02
N LYS A 139 1.10 31.07 10.47
CA LYS A 139 1.64 32.19 9.69
C LYS A 139 2.90 31.84 8.89
N ALA A 140 3.45 30.64 9.05
CA ALA A 140 4.77 30.28 8.51
C ALA A 140 4.84 30.31 6.97
N LEU A 141 3.73 30.05 6.29
CA LEU A 141 3.65 30.07 4.82
C LEU A 141 2.84 31.24 4.25
N LEU A 142 2.37 32.18 5.08
CA LEU A 142 1.61 33.32 4.58
C LEU A 142 2.55 34.34 3.89
N PRO A 143 2.11 34.96 2.78
CA PRO A 143 0.81 34.82 2.12
C PRO A 143 0.73 33.71 1.07
N SER A 144 1.79 32.92 0.87
CA SER A 144 1.89 31.95 -0.23
C SER A 144 0.87 30.81 -0.15
N GLU A 145 0.66 30.23 1.03
CA GLU A 145 -0.28 29.13 1.22
C GLU A 145 -0.81 29.10 2.67
N PRO A 146 -2.11 28.81 2.91
CA PRO A 146 -2.62 28.68 4.27
C PRO A 146 -2.03 27.44 4.98
N THR A 147 -1.72 27.59 6.26
CA THR A 147 -1.31 26.50 7.16
C THR A 147 -2.34 26.36 8.26
N LEU A 148 -2.78 25.13 8.54
CA LEU A 148 -3.72 24.83 9.63
C LEU A 148 -3.03 23.98 10.67
N VAL A 149 -3.02 24.45 11.92
CA VAL A 149 -2.52 23.66 13.05
C VAL A 149 -3.69 22.96 13.72
N VAL A 150 -3.67 21.63 13.73
CA VAL A 150 -4.72 20.80 14.33
C VAL A 150 -4.22 20.23 15.65
N PRO A 151 -4.79 20.64 16.81
CA PRO A 151 -4.43 20.07 18.09
C PRO A 151 -4.96 18.64 18.22
N ILE A 152 -4.09 17.69 18.52
CA ILE A 152 -4.47 16.27 18.71
C ILE A 152 -3.86 15.72 20.00
N GLU A 153 -4.40 14.59 20.46
CA GLU A 153 -3.85 13.86 21.60
C GLU A 153 -2.88 12.75 21.15
N ILE A 154 -2.03 12.28 22.07
CA ILE A 154 -1.08 11.19 21.80
C ILE A 154 -1.77 9.91 21.26
N PRO A 155 -2.94 9.47 21.77
CA PRO A 155 -3.63 8.29 21.25
C PRO A 155 -4.20 8.46 19.83
N ASP A 156 -4.24 9.70 19.32
CA ASP A 156 -4.73 10.05 18.00
C ASP A 156 -3.63 10.10 16.95
N LEU A 157 -2.35 10.02 17.36
CA LEU A 157 -1.24 9.85 16.44
C LEU A 157 -1.41 8.54 15.64
N PRO A 158 -1.33 8.59 14.30
CA PRO A 158 -1.55 7.41 13.48
C PRO A 158 -0.57 6.27 13.77
N GLY A 159 -1.09 5.04 13.75
CA GLY A 159 -0.32 3.79 13.87
C GLY A 159 0.18 3.25 12.52
N VAL A 160 -0.09 3.96 11.42
CA VAL A 160 0.27 3.61 10.05
C VAL A 160 0.91 4.83 9.37
N ALA A 161 2.03 4.63 8.68
CA ALA A 161 2.75 5.70 7.98
C ALA A 161 1.89 6.41 6.90
N LEU A 162 1.04 5.65 6.18
CA LEU A 162 0.14 6.20 5.15
C LEU A 162 -0.81 7.28 5.69
N ASN A 163 -1.17 7.23 6.96
CA ASN A 163 -2.08 8.21 7.55
C ASN A 163 -1.42 9.55 7.86
N TYR A 164 -0.11 9.66 7.67
CA TYR A 164 0.63 10.92 7.72
C TYR A 164 0.82 11.56 6.33
N ASP A 165 0.30 10.96 5.25
CA ASP A 165 0.50 11.42 3.86
C ASP A 165 0.08 12.90 3.67
N GLY A 166 -1.05 13.30 4.25
CA GLY A 166 -1.55 14.69 4.25
C GLY A 166 -1.00 15.60 5.35
N VAL A 167 -0.12 15.12 6.23
CA VAL A 167 0.40 15.88 7.37
C VAL A 167 1.68 16.61 6.97
N GLY A 168 1.65 17.94 6.85
CA GLY A 168 2.78 18.82 6.55
C GLY A 168 3.94 18.68 7.55
N GLY A 169 3.62 18.59 8.84
CA GLY A 169 4.61 18.45 9.92
C GLY A 169 3.95 18.06 11.25
N LEU A 170 4.78 17.66 12.21
CA LEU A 170 4.35 17.28 13.56
C LEU A 170 5.10 18.12 14.61
N VAL A 171 4.37 18.75 15.52
CA VAL A 171 4.95 19.51 16.63
C VAL A 171 4.46 18.88 17.93
N LEU A 172 5.40 18.43 18.76
CA LEU A 172 5.07 17.62 19.93
C LEU A 172 6.08 17.90 21.05
N SER A 173 5.59 18.10 22.27
CA SER A 173 6.45 18.09 23.46
C SER A 173 6.78 16.65 23.84
N ASP A 174 8.03 16.36 24.19
CA ASP A 174 8.52 14.99 24.41
C ASP A 174 7.58 14.19 25.35
N PRO A 175 6.81 13.24 24.79
CA PRO A 175 5.84 12.49 25.55
C PRO A 175 6.51 11.44 26.45
N GLY A 176 7.79 11.14 26.22
CA GLY A 176 8.50 10.00 26.73
C GLY A 176 7.99 8.66 26.16
N PRO A 177 8.11 7.54 26.89
CA PRO A 177 7.79 6.19 26.41
C PRO A 177 6.28 5.88 26.43
N VAL A 178 5.45 6.82 25.97
CA VAL A 178 3.98 6.68 25.93
C VAL A 178 3.49 6.23 24.56
N LEU A 179 4.29 6.42 23.51
CA LEU A 179 3.93 5.98 22.16
C LEU A 179 3.92 4.46 22.04
N LYS A 180 2.90 3.94 21.37
CA LYS A 180 2.81 2.51 21.06
C LYS A 180 3.89 2.13 20.03
N PRO A 181 4.39 0.88 20.03
CA PRO A 181 5.38 0.42 19.04
C PRO A 181 4.98 0.69 17.58
N LEU A 182 3.69 0.53 17.25
CA LEU A 182 3.18 0.83 15.90
C LEU A 182 3.23 2.32 15.56
N GLN A 183 2.97 3.21 16.52
CA GLN A 183 3.09 4.65 16.30
C GLN A 183 4.55 5.05 16.11
N ILE A 184 5.47 4.45 16.88
CA ILE A 184 6.91 4.65 16.73
C ILE A 184 7.36 4.22 15.33
N GLN A 185 6.94 3.03 14.89
CA GLN A 185 7.29 2.53 13.55
C GLN A 185 6.71 3.43 12.44
N ALA A 186 5.43 3.82 12.54
CA ALA A 186 4.80 4.71 11.58
C ALA A 186 5.50 6.07 11.50
N LEU A 187 5.89 6.65 12.65
CA LEU A 187 6.66 7.89 12.70
C LEU A 187 8.04 7.72 12.06
N LYS A 188 8.76 6.64 12.38
CA LYS A 188 10.06 6.34 11.74
C LYS A 188 9.91 6.29 10.22
N THR A 189 8.98 5.50 9.71
CA THR A 189 8.71 5.37 8.26
C THR A 189 8.32 6.71 7.62
N TRP A 190 7.46 7.51 8.27
CA TRP A 190 7.08 8.83 7.76
C TRP A 190 8.25 9.81 7.73
N LEU A 191 9.05 9.87 8.80
CA LEU A 191 10.26 10.71 8.86
C LEU A 191 11.27 10.30 7.78
N ALA A 192 11.51 8.99 7.61
CA ALA A 192 12.40 8.50 6.56
C ALA A 192 11.92 8.83 5.15
N GLY A 193 10.61 9.01 4.95
CA GLY A 193 10.01 9.48 3.71
C GLY A 193 10.02 11.00 3.51
N GLY A 194 10.65 11.77 4.39
CA GLY A 194 10.71 13.24 4.30
C GLY A 194 9.77 13.97 5.26
N GLY A 195 9.16 13.27 6.21
CA GLY A 195 8.41 13.89 7.30
C GLY A 195 9.29 14.78 8.18
N ARG A 196 8.70 15.83 8.76
CA ARG A 196 9.41 16.80 9.61
C ARG A 196 8.72 16.91 10.96
N MET A 197 9.50 16.77 12.03
CA MET A 197 9.01 16.88 13.40
C MET A 197 9.77 17.94 14.18
N ALA A 198 9.05 18.75 14.96
CA ALA A 198 9.60 19.59 16.00
C ALA A 198 9.33 18.97 17.37
N LEU A 199 10.38 18.71 18.15
CA LEU A 199 10.31 18.08 19.46
C LEU A 199 10.75 19.07 20.55
N GLY A 200 9.85 19.45 21.45
CA GLY A 200 10.16 20.38 22.55
C GLY A 200 10.33 19.66 23.89
N ALA A 201 11.00 20.31 24.84
CA ALA A 201 11.23 19.79 26.19
C ALA A 201 11.84 18.38 26.20
N ILE A 202 12.91 18.17 25.43
CA ILE A 202 13.60 16.87 25.30
C ILE A 202 13.98 16.34 26.69
N ARG A 203 13.60 15.10 26.98
CA ARG A 203 14.00 14.42 28.21
C ARG A 203 15.45 13.94 28.10
N SER A 204 16.16 13.92 29.22
CA SER A 204 17.46 13.25 29.28
C SER A 204 17.28 11.74 29.44
N GLY A 205 18.18 10.96 28.84
CA GLY A 205 18.25 9.50 29.02
C GLY A 205 17.40 8.66 28.05
N GLN A 206 17.21 7.40 28.41
CA GLN A 206 16.58 6.36 27.56
C GLN A 206 15.07 6.54 27.38
N ASP A 207 14.44 7.33 28.24
CA ASP A 207 12.99 7.59 28.22
C ASP A 207 12.60 8.74 27.27
N SER A 208 13.55 9.34 26.55
CA SER A 208 13.26 10.38 25.56
C SER A 208 12.71 9.77 24.26
N LEU A 209 11.85 10.50 23.56
CA LEU A 209 11.40 10.05 22.23
C LEU A 209 12.56 9.89 21.26
N LEU A 210 13.61 10.73 21.35
CA LEU A 210 14.81 10.59 20.52
C LEU A 210 15.49 9.25 20.75
N SER A 211 15.68 8.85 22.01
CA SER A 211 16.29 7.56 22.38
C SER A 211 15.44 6.39 21.88
N ILE A 212 14.11 6.46 22.01
CA ILE A 212 13.18 5.46 21.48
C ILE A 212 13.26 5.35 19.94
N LEU A 213 13.54 6.47 19.27
CA LEU A 213 13.77 6.50 17.83
C LEU A 213 15.17 5.99 17.44
N GLY A 214 16.06 5.76 18.40
CA GLY A 214 17.43 5.28 18.19
C GLY A 214 18.45 6.43 18.03
N ILE A 215 18.09 7.64 18.44
CA ILE A 215 18.90 8.85 18.33
C ILE A 215 19.45 9.22 19.70
N SER A 216 20.76 9.44 19.77
CA SER A 216 21.40 9.96 20.98
C SER A 216 21.22 11.48 21.05
N PRO A 217 20.57 12.02 22.09
CA PRO A 217 20.33 13.45 22.19
C PRO A 217 21.63 14.22 22.46
N GLU A 218 21.92 15.20 21.63
CA GLU A 218 22.90 16.25 21.88
C GLU A 218 22.36 17.28 22.86
N LEU A 219 23.23 17.81 23.72
CA LEU A 219 22.86 18.76 24.79
C LEU A 219 22.82 20.22 24.33
N MET A 220 22.53 20.49 23.06
CA MET A 220 22.40 21.86 22.54
C MET A 220 20.99 22.41 22.76
N GLU A 221 20.82 23.73 22.67
CA GLU A 221 19.51 24.38 22.81
C GLU A 221 18.54 23.98 21.68
N ARG A 222 19.07 23.87 20.46
CA ARG A 222 18.39 23.38 19.25
C ARG A 222 19.36 22.49 18.47
N SER A 223 18.94 21.26 18.13
CA SER A 223 19.68 20.34 17.25
C SER A 223 18.76 19.77 16.19
N PHE A 224 19.30 19.49 15.00
CA PHE A 224 18.60 18.80 13.93
C PHE A 224 19.16 17.38 13.76
N TYR A 225 18.28 16.39 13.81
CA TYR A 225 18.61 14.98 13.64
C TYR A 225 18.00 14.46 12.34
N PRO A 226 18.82 14.19 11.31
CA PRO A 226 18.32 13.61 10.07
C PRO A 226 17.80 12.19 10.33
N ILE A 227 16.65 11.87 9.73
CA ILE A 227 16.14 10.49 9.64
C ILE A 227 15.71 10.28 8.21
N GLY A 228 16.46 9.47 7.46
CA GLY A 228 16.22 9.30 6.04
C GLY A 228 16.19 10.61 5.26
N PHE A 229 15.10 10.87 4.53
CA PHE A 229 14.93 12.13 3.78
C PHE A 229 14.34 13.27 4.61
N GLY A 230 13.92 13.00 5.84
CA GLY A 230 13.31 13.97 6.75
C GLY A 230 14.15 14.18 8.00
N GLY A 231 13.49 14.47 9.11
CA GLY A 231 14.19 14.54 10.39
C GLY A 231 13.43 15.26 11.49
N ILE A 232 14.15 15.44 12.60
CA ILE A 232 13.63 15.98 13.84
C ILE A 232 14.45 17.21 14.23
N THR A 233 13.80 18.36 14.34
CA THR A 233 14.37 19.53 15.01
C THR A 233 13.96 19.47 16.48
N ALA A 234 14.93 19.26 17.36
CA ALA A 234 14.67 19.10 18.79
C ALA A 234 15.15 20.32 19.58
N PHE A 235 14.34 20.76 20.53
CA PHE A 235 14.59 21.89 21.41
C PHE A 235 14.70 21.41 22.86
N ARG A 236 15.75 21.87 23.55
CA ARG A 236 15.96 21.52 24.96
C ARG A 236 14.86 22.10 25.86
N SER A 237 14.42 23.32 25.59
CA SER A 237 13.33 23.99 26.31
C SER A 237 11.95 23.61 25.75
N GLY A 238 10.91 23.84 26.54
CA GLY A 238 9.53 23.66 26.07
C GLY A 238 9.10 24.79 25.13
N PHE A 239 8.06 24.53 24.33
CA PHE A 239 7.57 25.53 23.36
C PHE A 239 7.02 26.82 23.98
N ASN A 240 6.72 26.84 25.28
CA ASN A 240 6.34 28.05 26.01
C ASN A 240 7.47 29.09 26.07
N ASP A 241 8.72 28.62 26.12
CA ASP A 241 9.89 29.47 26.32
C ASP A 241 10.52 29.88 24.99
N LEU A 242 10.11 29.21 23.90
CA LEU A 242 10.61 29.46 22.55
C LEU A 242 9.95 30.69 21.94
N LYS A 243 10.76 31.71 21.65
CA LYS A 243 10.36 32.93 20.93
C LYS A 243 10.71 32.83 19.44
N GLN A 244 10.16 31.82 18.78
CA GLN A 244 10.40 31.59 17.35
C GLN A 244 9.43 32.41 16.50
N SER A 245 9.95 33.03 15.44
CA SER A 245 9.16 33.76 14.43
C SER A 245 8.47 32.77 13.47
N PRO A 246 7.46 33.22 12.68
CA PRO A 246 6.85 32.36 11.65
C PRO A 246 7.85 31.81 10.62
N SER A 247 8.86 32.58 10.22
CA SER A 247 9.92 32.12 9.31
C SER A 247 10.81 31.05 9.92
N ASP A 248 11.06 31.13 11.24
CA ASP A 248 11.82 30.08 11.92
C ASP A 248 11.02 28.76 11.92
N TRP A 249 9.70 28.83 12.11
CA TRP A 249 8.83 27.66 12.02
C TRP A 249 8.76 27.06 10.62
N GLN A 250 8.82 27.91 9.59
CA GLN A 250 8.93 27.46 8.21
C GLN A 250 10.20 26.61 8.01
N GLU A 251 11.34 27.06 8.54
CA GLU A 251 12.62 26.33 8.46
C GLU A 251 12.61 25.05 9.31
N VAL A 252 12.16 25.15 10.58
CA VAL A 252 12.13 24.04 11.55
C VAL A 252 11.35 22.84 11.03
N LEU A 253 10.25 23.10 10.32
CA LEU A 253 9.38 22.08 9.74
C LEU A 253 9.61 21.89 8.22
N ASP A 254 10.60 22.57 7.62
CA ASP A 254 10.86 22.61 6.16
C ASP A 254 9.56 22.77 5.36
N LEU A 255 8.71 23.70 5.79
CA LEU A 255 7.42 23.96 5.17
C LEU A 255 7.64 24.63 3.81
N ARG A 256 7.05 24.02 2.79
CA ARG A 256 7.06 24.51 1.43
C ARG A 256 5.63 24.51 0.90
N PRO A 257 5.29 25.44 0.01
CA PRO A 257 4.05 25.34 -0.75
C PRO A 257 3.94 23.95 -1.42
N TYR A 258 2.75 23.38 -1.48
CA TYR A 258 2.53 22.01 -1.99
C TYR A 258 3.19 21.67 -3.33
N PRO A 259 3.25 22.58 -4.33
CA PRO A 259 3.94 22.31 -5.59
C PRO A 259 5.44 21.99 -5.43
N ASN A 260 6.05 22.51 -4.36
CA ASN A 260 7.48 22.48 -4.10
C ASN A 260 7.86 21.51 -2.96
N ASN A 261 6.90 20.76 -2.43
CA ASN A 261 7.15 19.83 -1.34
C ASN A 261 8.00 18.64 -1.83
N SER A 262 9.11 18.39 -1.14
CA SER A 262 10.05 17.30 -1.42
C SER A 262 9.72 16.00 -0.67
N ARG A 263 8.71 15.98 0.20
CA ARG A 263 8.29 14.77 0.93
C ARG A 263 7.70 13.70 0.00
N LEU A 264 7.95 12.44 0.31
CA LEU A 264 7.23 11.31 -0.25
C LEU A 264 5.74 11.38 0.12
N MET A 265 4.93 11.74 -0.85
CA MET A 265 3.49 11.49 -0.83
C MET A 265 3.20 10.31 -1.75
N SER A 266 2.56 9.28 -1.19
CA SER A 266 2.28 8.02 -1.88
C SER A 266 1.51 8.23 -3.19
N SER A 267 0.66 9.25 -3.25
CA SER A 267 -0.13 9.64 -4.42
C SER A 267 0.62 10.46 -5.47
N ARG A 268 1.76 11.08 -5.14
CA ARG A 268 2.46 12.03 -6.04
C ARG A 268 3.85 11.58 -6.49
N PHE A 269 4.48 10.69 -5.73
CA PHE A 269 5.86 10.28 -6.03
C PHE A 269 5.95 9.41 -7.29
N PHE A 270 4.95 8.57 -7.52
CA PHE A 270 4.91 7.70 -8.68
C PHE A 270 4.07 8.33 -9.79
N PRO A 271 4.67 8.62 -10.96
CA PRO A 271 3.93 9.23 -12.05
C PRO A 271 2.88 8.27 -12.62
N ASP A 272 1.77 8.81 -13.11
CA ASP A 272 0.79 8.06 -13.89
C ASP A 272 1.47 7.47 -15.14
N PHE A 273 1.41 6.14 -15.28
CA PHE A 273 2.33 5.39 -16.13
C PHE A 273 2.05 5.67 -17.62
N ARG A 274 3.11 5.82 -18.43
CA ARG A 274 3.06 5.70 -19.90
C ARG A 274 3.68 4.35 -20.28
N TYR A 275 2.97 3.54 -21.07
CA TYR A 275 3.32 2.15 -21.39
C TYR A 275 4.81 1.94 -21.71
N ALA A 276 5.50 1.10 -20.92
CA ALA A 276 6.74 0.46 -21.33
C ALA A 276 6.37 -0.84 -22.07
N THR A 277 6.94 -1.04 -23.25
CA THR A 277 6.73 -2.21 -24.08
C THR A 277 7.06 -3.50 -23.31
N THR A 278 6.09 -4.39 -23.19
CA THR A 278 6.25 -5.75 -22.65
C THR A 278 7.44 -6.47 -23.29
N PRO A 279 8.22 -7.27 -22.54
CA PRO A 279 9.25 -8.12 -23.13
C PRO A 279 8.65 -9.03 -24.20
N GLY A 280 9.42 -9.20 -25.29
CA GLY A 280 9.00 -9.91 -26.49
C GLY A 280 8.56 -11.35 -26.22
N SER A 281 7.55 -11.76 -26.97
CA SER A 281 6.80 -13.03 -26.96
C SER A 281 7.62 -14.33 -27.12
N ALA A 282 8.95 -14.28 -27.12
CA ALA A 282 9.82 -15.38 -27.55
C ALA A 282 9.88 -16.55 -26.55
N GLU A 283 9.85 -16.31 -25.23
CA GLU A 283 9.86 -17.39 -24.23
C GLU A 283 8.49 -18.08 -24.04
N LEU A 284 7.41 -17.48 -24.55
CA LEU A 284 6.03 -17.92 -24.30
C LEU A 284 5.51 -19.02 -25.24
N SER A 285 6.10 -19.17 -26.42
CA SER A 285 5.66 -20.15 -27.42
C SER A 285 6.02 -21.59 -27.04
N SER A 286 7.16 -21.82 -26.40
CA SER A 286 7.68 -23.16 -26.10
C SER A 286 6.84 -23.93 -25.08
N ARG A 287 6.40 -23.28 -23.99
CA ARG A 287 5.59 -23.93 -22.94
C ARG A 287 4.17 -24.21 -23.41
N ALA A 288 3.55 -23.34 -24.20
CA ALA A 288 2.19 -23.56 -24.70
C ALA A 288 2.08 -24.80 -25.60
N VAL A 289 3.09 -25.01 -26.45
CA VAL A 289 3.18 -26.20 -27.31
C VAL A 289 3.28 -27.49 -26.49
N SER A 290 4.06 -27.49 -25.40
CA SER A 290 4.23 -28.67 -24.53
C SER A 290 2.94 -29.10 -23.81
N TYR A 291 2.15 -28.15 -23.28
CA TYR A 291 0.87 -28.47 -22.62
C TYR A 291 -0.17 -28.96 -23.63
N LEU A 292 -0.22 -28.37 -24.83
CA LEU A 292 -1.14 -28.80 -25.88
C LEU A 292 -0.80 -30.20 -26.40
N ALA A 293 0.49 -30.52 -26.54
CA ALA A 293 0.96 -31.85 -26.87
C ALA A 293 0.58 -32.88 -25.79
N MET A 294 0.72 -32.52 -24.51
CA MET A 294 0.33 -33.39 -23.39
C MET A 294 -1.18 -33.68 -23.39
N ILE A 295 -2.03 -32.69 -23.70
CA ILE A 295 -3.49 -32.87 -23.83
C ILE A 295 -3.80 -33.85 -24.97
N LEU A 296 -3.18 -33.67 -26.14
CA LEU A 296 -3.38 -34.55 -27.29
C LEU A 296 -2.95 -35.99 -27.01
N ILE A 297 -1.82 -36.18 -26.32
CA ILE A 297 -1.34 -37.50 -25.88
C ILE A 297 -2.33 -38.13 -24.89
N LEU A 298 -2.82 -37.38 -23.90
CA LEU A 298 -3.77 -37.89 -22.93
C LEU A 298 -5.11 -38.28 -23.58
N TRP A 299 -5.55 -37.49 -24.57
CA TRP A 299 -6.75 -37.76 -25.37
C TRP A 299 -6.61 -39.05 -26.16
N ALA A 300 -5.49 -39.21 -26.86
CA ALA A 300 -5.18 -40.41 -27.65
C ALA A 300 -5.11 -41.67 -26.76
N VAL A 301 -4.41 -41.59 -25.62
CA VAL A 301 -4.27 -42.71 -24.67
C VAL A 301 -5.61 -43.08 -24.05
N SER A 302 -6.44 -42.10 -23.69
CA SER A 302 -7.80 -42.35 -23.16
C SER A 302 -8.71 -43.00 -24.20
N GLY A 303 -8.67 -42.53 -25.44
CA GLY A 303 -9.43 -43.12 -26.55
C GLY A 303 -9.01 -44.57 -26.84
N LEU A 304 -7.71 -44.86 -26.74
CA LEU A 304 -7.16 -46.21 -26.89
C LEU A 304 -7.60 -47.14 -25.75
N LEU A 305 -7.56 -46.67 -24.51
CA LEU A 305 -8.03 -47.42 -23.33
C LEU A 305 -9.52 -47.80 -23.41
N ILE A 306 -10.35 -46.92 -23.97
CA ILE A 306 -11.79 -47.14 -24.13
C ILE A 306 -12.08 -48.12 -25.28
N THR A 307 -11.32 -48.06 -26.38
CA THR A 307 -11.55 -48.89 -27.57
C THR A 307 -11.00 -50.31 -27.43
N VAL A 308 -9.86 -50.50 -26.75
CA VAL A 308 -9.22 -51.83 -26.58
C VAL A 308 -9.97 -52.74 -25.59
N THR A 309 -10.83 -52.21 -24.73
CA THR A 309 -11.46 -52.98 -23.66
C THR A 309 -12.89 -53.43 -23.99
N VAL A 310 -12.97 -54.55 -24.71
CA VAL A 310 -14.21 -55.30 -24.94
C VAL A 310 -14.29 -56.44 -23.91
N LYS A 311 -15.23 -56.31 -22.97
CA LYS A 311 -15.93 -57.36 -22.17
C LYS A 311 -15.69 -57.59 -20.66
N HIS A 312 -14.55 -57.39 -19.98
CA HIS A 312 -14.49 -57.80 -18.54
C HIS A 312 -13.89 -56.87 -17.48
N ASN A 313 -13.36 -55.68 -17.80
CA ASN A 313 -12.90 -54.73 -16.77
C ASN A 313 -13.19 -53.25 -17.10
N ARG A 314 -14.26 -53.00 -17.87
CA ARG A 314 -14.62 -51.65 -18.34
C ARG A 314 -14.78 -50.62 -17.21
N LEU A 315 -15.34 -51.03 -16.08
CA LEU A 315 -15.55 -50.12 -14.95
C LEU A 315 -14.22 -49.63 -14.38
N PHE A 316 -13.26 -50.53 -14.16
CA PHE A 316 -11.92 -50.18 -13.67
C PHE A 316 -11.19 -49.23 -14.62
N PHE A 317 -11.23 -49.50 -15.93
CA PHE A 317 -10.59 -48.64 -16.93
C PHE A 317 -11.29 -47.29 -17.11
N LEU A 318 -12.63 -47.24 -16.99
CA LEU A 318 -13.37 -45.97 -16.93
C LEU A 318 -12.98 -45.16 -15.70
N ILE A 319 -12.78 -45.81 -14.55
CA ILE A 319 -12.28 -45.16 -13.33
C ILE A 319 -10.85 -44.65 -13.54
N CYS A 320 -9.94 -45.43 -14.11
CA CYS A 320 -8.58 -44.98 -14.43
C CYS A 320 -8.56 -43.82 -15.43
N ALA A 321 -9.40 -43.86 -16.48
CA ALA A 321 -9.55 -42.77 -17.43
C ALA A 321 -10.12 -41.51 -16.75
N ALA A 322 -11.13 -41.66 -15.89
CA ALA A 322 -11.69 -40.55 -15.12
C ALA A 322 -10.65 -39.95 -14.16
N LEU A 323 -9.84 -40.78 -13.49
CA LEU A 323 -8.76 -40.33 -12.62
C LEU A 323 -7.63 -39.63 -13.39
N LEU A 324 -7.26 -40.12 -14.58
CA LEU A 324 -6.32 -39.45 -15.48
C LEU A 324 -6.85 -38.09 -15.95
N TRP A 325 -8.13 -38.01 -16.30
CA TRP A 325 -8.78 -36.76 -16.68
C TRP A 325 -8.89 -35.78 -15.52
N LEU A 326 -9.25 -36.24 -14.31
CA LEU A 326 -9.26 -35.42 -13.09
C LEU A 326 -7.84 -34.92 -12.76
N GLY A 327 -6.84 -35.80 -12.85
CA GLY A 327 -5.43 -35.48 -12.64
C GLY A 327 -4.88 -34.48 -13.66
N ALA A 328 -5.35 -34.51 -14.91
CA ALA A 328 -4.98 -33.57 -15.95
C ALA A 328 -5.82 -32.26 -15.93
N ALA A 329 -7.07 -32.31 -15.45
CA ALA A 329 -7.94 -31.15 -15.38
C ALA A 329 -7.40 -30.07 -14.43
N PHE A 330 -6.71 -30.45 -13.34
CA PHE A 330 -6.06 -29.50 -12.44
C PHE A 330 -4.92 -28.70 -13.10
N PRO A 331 -3.88 -29.31 -13.71
CA PRO A 331 -2.84 -28.57 -14.39
C PRO A 331 -3.34 -27.83 -15.63
N ILE A 332 -4.29 -28.39 -16.39
CA ILE A 332 -4.92 -27.70 -17.54
C ILE A 332 -5.74 -26.50 -17.07
N GLY A 333 -6.53 -26.64 -16.01
CA GLY A 333 -7.30 -25.54 -15.42
C GLY A 333 -6.40 -24.44 -14.86
N ASN A 334 -5.28 -24.80 -14.22
CA ASN A 334 -4.26 -23.84 -13.80
C ASN A 334 -3.59 -23.14 -15.00
N TRP A 335 -3.32 -23.87 -16.09
CA TRP A 335 -2.76 -23.31 -17.30
C TRP A 335 -3.73 -22.36 -18.02
N LEU A 336 -5.00 -22.75 -18.19
CA LEU A 336 -6.06 -21.91 -18.75
C LEU A 336 -6.31 -20.67 -17.89
N GLY A 337 -6.37 -20.84 -16.56
CA GLY A 337 -6.45 -19.72 -15.62
C GLY A 337 -5.26 -18.78 -15.75
N GLY A 338 -4.05 -19.32 -15.93
CA GLY A 338 -2.87 -18.52 -16.21
C GLY A 338 -2.93 -17.80 -17.55
N ILE A 339 -3.47 -18.42 -18.60
CA ILE A 339 -3.68 -17.77 -19.92
C ILE A 339 -4.69 -16.62 -19.84
N TRP A 340 -5.78 -16.77 -19.08
CA TRP A 340 -6.72 -15.67 -18.86
C TRP A 340 -6.14 -14.55 -18.01
N ASN A 341 -5.32 -14.90 -17.02
CA ASN A 341 -4.62 -13.93 -16.18
C ASN A 341 -3.43 -13.27 -16.88
N ARG A 342 -2.95 -13.80 -18.01
CA ARG A 342 -1.95 -13.15 -18.91
C ARG A 342 -2.50 -11.92 -19.63
N GLY A 343 -3.82 -11.70 -19.62
CA GLY A 343 -4.41 -10.43 -20.08
C GLY A 343 -4.17 -9.26 -19.11
N ALA A 344 -3.66 -9.54 -17.91
CA ALA A 344 -3.33 -8.54 -16.91
C ALA A 344 -1.83 -8.23 -16.88
N GLU A 345 -1.47 -6.95 -16.95
CA GLU A 345 -0.10 -6.45 -16.79
C GLU A 345 0.06 -5.88 -15.38
N ILE A 346 1.18 -6.22 -14.73
CA ILE A 346 1.53 -5.73 -13.40
C ILE A 346 2.87 -5.01 -13.50
N HIS A 347 2.85 -3.73 -13.14
CA HIS A 347 4.04 -2.92 -13.00
C HIS A 347 4.20 -2.57 -11.53
N CYS A 348 5.37 -2.89 -10.98
CA CYS A 348 5.69 -2.57 -9.60
C CYS A 348 6.89 -1.63 -9.55
N ARG A 349 6.74 -0.52 -8.82
CA ARG A 349 7.85 0.35 -8.43
C ARG A 349 8.00 0.33 -6.91
N ASN A 350 9.22 0.08 -6.47
CA ASN A 350 9.55 0.01 -5.06
C ASN A 350 10.62 1.05 -4.71
N LEU A 351 10.46 1.72 -3.58
CA LEU A 351 11.45 2.62 -3.02
C LEU A 351 11.77 2.15 -1.61
N VAL A 352 12.99 1.66 -1.41
CA VAL A 352 13.49 1.29 -0.09
C VAL A 352 13.76 2.57 0.70
N LEU A 353 13.11 2.69 1.85
CA LEU A 353 13.34 3.83 2.73
C LEU A 353 14.60 3.63 3.57
N PRO A 354 15.43 4.68 3.70
CA PRO A 354 16.59 4.66 4.58
C PRO A 354 16.21 4.39 6.06
N GLU A 355 17.11 3.76 6.82
CA GLU A 355 17.07 3.63 8.31
C GLU A 355 15.87 2.91 8.94
N THR A 356 14.85 2.55 8.18
CA THR A 356 13.54 2.14 8.72
C THR A 356 13.12 0.73 8.32
N GLY A 357 13.86 0.09 7.41
CA GLY A 357 13.49 -1.22 6.89
C GLY A 357 12.06 -1.22 6.35
N SER A 358 11.66 -0.15 5.66
CA SER A 358 10.33 0.00 5.08
C SER A 358 10.48 0.23 3.59
N ILE A 359 9.50 -0.22 2.80
CA ILE A 359 9.48 -0.05 1.35
C ILE A 359 8.19 0.70 1.01
N LEU A 360 8.33 1.82 0.30
CA LEU A 360 7.21 2.44 -0.39
C LEU A 360 6.97 1.70 -1.70
N VAL A 361 5.76 1.19 -1.87
CA VAL A 361 5.35 0.34 -3.00
C VAL A 361 4.29 1.06 -3.83
N ASP A 362 4.42 0.97 -5.16
CA ASP A 362 3.42 1.37 -6.16
C ASP A 362 3.21 0.21 -7.13
N VAL A 363 2.01 -0.36 -7.15
CA VAL A 363 1.64 -1.46 -8.04
C VAL A 363 0.49 -1.02 -8.92
N LYS A 364 0.74 -0.99 -10.23
CA LYS A 364 -0.25 -0.71 -11.26
C LYS A 364 -0.62 -2.00 -11.95
N ILE A 365 -1.91 -2.29 -11.96
CA ILE A 365 -2.48 -3.49 -12.54
C ILE A 365 -3.45 -3.08 -13.63
N TRP A 366 -3.18 -3.53 -14.84
CA TRP A 366 -4.02 -3.25 -15.99
C TRP A 366 -4.56 -4.53 -16.59
N PHE A 367 -5.88 -4.64 -16.70
CA PHE A 367 -6.57 -5.70 -17.41
C PHE A 367 -6.88 -5.23 -18.83
N LYS A 368 -6.11 -5.70 -19.82
CA LYS A 368 -6.30 -5.34 -21.23
C LYS A 368 -7.74 -5.64 -21.67
N GLN A 369 -8.41 -4.63 -22.22
CA GLN A 369 -9.64 -4.81 -22.98
C GLN A 369 -9.28 -5.32 -24.38
N SER A 370 -10.01 -6.33 -24.87
CA SER A 370 -9.74 -7.09 -26.09
C SER A 370 -9.38 -6.20 -27.30
N TYR A 371 -8.14 -6.25 -27.79
CA TYR A 371 -7.77 -5.66 -29.09
C TYR A 371 -8.09 -6.65 -30.22
N SER A 372 -8.80 -6.20 -31.26
CA SER A 372 -9.07 -7.00 -32.45
C SER A 372 -7.85 -6.97 -33.39
N GLY A 373 -7.20 -8.11 -33.64
CA GLY A 373 -6.16 -8.21 -34.67
C GLY A 373 -5.26 -9.44 -34.58
N LYS A 374 -5.54 -10.44 -35.45
CA LYS A 374 -4.67 -11.50 -36.01
C LYS A 374 -3.70 -12.31 -35.11
N THR A 375 -3.60 -12.05 -33.82
CA THR A 375 -2.80 -12.83 -32.85
C THR A 375 -3.70 -13.39 -31.76
N ILE A 376 -3.26 -14.46 -31.07
CA ILE A 376 -4.04 -15.08 -30.00
C ILE A 376 -4.26 -14.02 -28.90
N ASN A 377 -5.44 -13.42 -28.91
CA ASN A 377 -5.80 -12.35 -27.99
C ASN A 377 -5.96 -12.94 -26.58
N PHE A 378 -4.99 -12.67 -25.70
CA PHE A 378 -5.12 -12.95 -24.28
C PHE A 378 -6.23 -12.06 -23.72
N LYS A 379 -7.44 -12.61 -23.54
CA LYS A 379 -8.54 -11.92 -22.87
C LYS A 379 -8.33 -11.99 -21.36
N SER A 380 -8.46 -10.85 -20.71
CA SER A 380 -8.54 -10.74 -19.25
C SER A 380 -9.65 -11.64 -18.69
N SER A 381 -9.39 -12.31 -17.57
CA SER A 381 -10.37 -13.14 -16.87
C SER A 381 -11.67 -12.35 -16.63
N PRO A 382 -12.85 -12.89 -17.03
CA PRO A 382 -14.11 -12.24 -16.73
C PRO A 382 -14.40 -12.22 -15.22
N TRP A 383 -13.71 -13.03 -14.43
CA TRP A 383 -13.95 -13.15 -12.99
C TRP A 383 -12.99 -12.27 -12.18
N GLY A 384 -12.14 -11.51 -12.86
CA GLY A 384 -11.06 -10.75 -12.27
C GLY A 384 -9.84 -11.61 -11.96
N GLY A 385 -8.87 -10.99 -11.28
CA GLY A 385 -7.67 -11.64 -10.79
C GLY A 385 -7.45 -11.35 -9.30
N LYS A 386 -6.97 -12.36 -8.57
CA LYS A 386 -6.60 -12.20 -7.17
C LYS A 386 -5.19 -11.65 -7.09
N VAL A 387 -5.06 -10.48 -6.49
CA VAL A 387 -3.79 -9.80 -6.24
C VAL A 387 -3.36 -10.12 -4.82
N LEU A 388 -2.09 -10.45 -4.66
CA LEU A 388 -1.45 -10.72 -3.37
C LEU A 388 -0.35 -9.68 -3.15
N ILE A 389 -0.34 -9.07 -1.97
CA ILE A 389 0.72 -8.18 -1.51
C ILE A 389 1.23 -8.69 -0.16
N GLY A 390 2.48 -9.14 -0.14
CA GLY A 390 3.05 -9.80 1.01
C GLY A 390 2.31 -11.10 1.35
N GLU A 391 2.20 -11.39 2.65
CA GLU A 391 1.54 -12.62 3.15
C GLU A 391 0.14 -12.37 3.71
N ALA A 392 -0.21 -11.13 4.03
CA ALA A 392 -1.39 -10.79 4.83
C ALA A 392 -2.42 -9.89 4.11
N GLU A 393 -2.08 -9.35 2.95
CA GLU A 393 -2.97 -8.49 2.17
C GLU A 393 -3.23 -9.06 0.78
N GLY A 394 -4.48 -8.94 0.34
CA GLY A 394 -4.83 -9.29 -1.02
C GLY A 394 -6.28 -8.99 -1.32
N GLY A 395 -6.62 -9.00 -2.60
CA GLY A 395 -7.98 -8.74 -3.02
C GLY A 395 -8.25 -9.21 -4.42
N ILE A 396 -9.50 -9.06 -4.82
CA ILE A 396 -9.97 -9.42 -6.15
C ILE A 396 -10.21 -8.12 -6.91
N VAL A 397 -9.48 -7.97 -8.01
CA VAL A 397 -9.70 -6.90 -8.98
C VAL A 397 -10.53 -7.47 -10.12
N LYS A 398 -11.67 -6.84 -10.43
CA LYS A 398 -12.56 -7.28 -11.51
C LYS A 398 -12.57 -6.27 -12.67
N PRO A 399 -12.86 -6.71 -13.91
CA PRO A 399 -13.12 -5.80 -15.01
C PRO A 399 -14.32 -4.90 -14.73
N GLU A 400 -14.29 -3.67 -15.24
CA GLU A 400 -15.31 -2.64 -14.98
C GLU A 400 -16.73 -2.99 -15.43
N SER A 401 -16.86 -3.93 -16.38
CA SER A 401 -18.16 -4.42 -16.84
C SER A 401 -18.95 -5.22 -15.80
N GLN A 402 -18.41 -5.45 -14.60
CA GLN A 402 -19.09 -6.16 -13.51
C GLN A 402 -19.43 -5.24 -12.32
N ILE A 403 -20.65 -5.42 -11.78
CA ILE A 403 -21.11 -4.79 -10.54
C ILE A 403 -20.12 -5.12 -9.41
N LYS A 404 -19.55 -4.08 -8.78
CA LYS A 404 -18.40 -4.14 -7.82
C LYS A 404 -17.08 -4.46 -8.54
N THR A 405 -16.43 -3.40 -9.02
CA THR A 405 -15.13 -3.42 -9.72
C THR A 405 -13.99 -4.00 -8.87
N PHE A 406 -14.12 -3.95 -7.55
CA PHE A 406 -13.01 -4.27 -6.67
C PHE A 406 -13.47 -4.70 -5.27
N THR A 407 -12.74 -5.64 -4.66
CA THR A 407 -12.89 -6.00 -3.25
C THR A 407 -11.51 -6.35 -2.68
N TRP A 408 -11.03 -5.53 -1.75
CA TRP A 408 -9.82 -5.84 -0.98
C TRP A 408 -10.18 -6.49 0.36
N LEU A 409 -9.47 -7.55 0.71
CA LEU A 409 -9.61 -8.25 1.98
C LEU A 409 -8.37 -7.97 2.83
N ARG A 410 -8.60 -7.39 4.01
CA ARG A 410 -7.54 -7.09 4.98
C ARG A 410 -7.46 -8.19 6.02
N GLY A 411 -6.28 -8.77 6.18
CA GLY A 411 -5.92 -9.58 7.35
C GLY A 411 -5.77 -8.76 8.65
N PRO A 412 -5.03 -7.64 8.65
CA PRO A 412 -4.83 -6.80 9.84
C PRO A 412 -5.96 -5.78 10.06
N SER A 413 -6.08 -5.26 11.30
CA SER A 413 -7.02 -4.19 11.68
C SER A 413 -6.64 -2.79 11.17
N LYS A 414 -5.66 -2.72 10.27
CA LYS A 414 -5.04 -1.49 9.80
C LYS A 414 -4.68 -1.64 8.32
N THR A 415 -4.67 -0.53 7.60
CA THR A 415 -4.38 -0.52 6.15
C THR A 415 -2.90 -0.25 5.90
N GLU A 416 -2.13 -1.19 5.35
CA GLU A 416 -0.71 -0.96 4.99
C GLU A 416 -0.52 -0.57 3.52
N THR A 417 -1.55 -0.76 2.70
CA THR A 417 -1.64 -0.36 1.28
C THR A 417 -3.00 0.27 0.99
N VAL A 418 -3.11 1.25 0.11
CA VAL A 418 -4.38 1.81 -0.38
C VAL A 418 -4.57 1.46 -1.83
N VAL A 419 -5.80 1.14 -2.20
CA VAL A 419 -6.15 0.73 -3.55
C VAL A 419 -7.08 1.76 -4.18
N LYS A 420 -6.77 2.16 -5.41
CA LYS A 420 -7.52 3.15 -6.19
C LYS A 420 -7.82 2.63 -7.58
N SER A 421 -9.03 2.85 -8.06
CA SER A 421 -9.35 2.72 -9.48
C SER A 421 -8.92 3.99 -10.20
N VAL A 422 -8.15 3.88 -11.28
CA VAL A 422 -7.62 5.05 -12.02
C VAL A 422 -8.24 5.18 -13.42
N GLY A 423 -9.06 4.21 -13.81
CA GLY A 423 -9.78 4.22 -15.09
C GLY A 423 -10.16 2.81 -15.55
N PRO A 424 -10.69 2.66 -16.79
CA PRO A 424 -11.21 1.40 -17.26
C PRO A 424 -10.19 0.26 -17.29
N GLY A 425 -10.36 -0.72 -16.40
CA GLY A 425 -9.46 -1.87 -16.26
C GLY A 425 -8.15 -1.58 -15.53
N TRP A 426 -7.99 -0.40 -14.91
CA TRP A 426 -6.77 0.02 -14.21
C TRP A 426 -6.97 0.13 -12.70
N VAL A 427 -6.08 -0.50 -11.95
CA VAL A 427 -5.99 -0.39 -10.50
C VAL A 427 -4.58 0.04 -10.10
N ASN A 428 -4.51 1.02 -9.21
CA ASN A 428 -3.27 1.43 -8.56
C ASN A 428 -3.31 1.07 -7.07
N LEU A 429 -2.19 0.58 -6.55
CA LEU A 429 -1.98 0.16 -5.18
C LEU A 429 -0.75 0.89 -4.65
N ASN A 430 -0.92 1.68 -3.58
CA ASN A 430 0.19 2.41 -2.97
C ASN A 430 0.30 2.06 -1.49
N GLY A 431 1.49 1.81 -0.97
CA GLY A 431 1.61 1.44 0.45
C GLY A 431 3.01 1.48 1.03
N TYR A 432 3.09 1.42 2.35
CA TYR A 432 4.36 1.23 3.06
C TYR A 432 4.38 -0.18 3.64
N LEU A 433 5.28 -1.02 3.15
CA LEU A 433 5.46 -2.40 3.60
C LEU A 433 6.73 -2.56 4.44
N PRO A 434 6.72 -3.36 5.51
CA PRO A 434 7.93 -3.67 6.26
C PRO A 434 8.86 -4.62 5.48
N LEU A 435 10.16 -4.35 5.54
CA LEU A 435 11.24 -5.16 4.99
C LEU A 435 11.70 -6.13 6.09
N LYS A 436 11.16 -7.37 6.05
CA LYS A 436 11.28 -8.35 7.15
C LYS A 436 12.73 -8.68 7.52
N SER A 437 13.68 -8.72 6.57
CA SER A 437 15.08 -9.03 6.89
C SER A 437 15.78 -7.91 7.66
N TYR A 438 15.40 -6.65 7.42
CA TYR A 438 15.92 -5.49 8.14
C TYR A 438 15.51 -5.55 9.61
N LEU A 439 14.25 -5.92 9.86
CA LEU A 439 13.68 -6.01 11.21
C LEU A 439 14.17 -7.23 12.01
N THR A 440 14.61 -8.31 11.35
CA THR A 440 14.96 -9.58 12.03
C THR A 440 16.46 -9.85 12.14
N LYS A 441 17.30 -9.27 11.28
CA LYS A 441 18.74 -9.55 11.27
C LYS A 441 19.64 -8.35 11.63
N GLY A 442 19.07 -7.18 11.91
CA GLY A 442 19.85 -5.97 12.19
C GLY A 442 20.78 -5.60 11.03
N MET A 443 20.36 -5.91 9.79
CA MET A 443 21.16 -5.70 8.59
C MET A 443 21.38 -4.19 8.39
N ASP A 444 22.64 -3.77 8.30
CA ASP A 444 22.99 -2.39 8.02
C ASP A 444 22.73 -2.03 6.54
N ARG A 445 22.87 -0.74 6.19
CA ARG A 445 22.62 -0.26 4.83
C ARG A 445 23.54 -0.93 3.80
N ILE A 446 24.78 -1.18 4.17
CA ILE A 446 25.80 -1.79 3.30
C ILE A 446 25.45 -3.24 3.03
N GLY A 447 25.06 -4.00 4.05
CA GLY A 447 24.61 -5.38 3.93
C GLY A 447 23.36 -5.52 3.04
N LEU A 448 22.41 -4.58 3.14
CA LEU A 448 21.25 -4.55 2.26
C LEU A 448 21.64 -4.25 0.82
N ALA A 449 22.44 -3.21 0.58
CA ALA A 449 22.91 -2.86 -0.76
C ALA A 449 23.67 -4.03 -1.41
N ARG A 450 24.56 -4.70 -0.66
CA ARG A 450 25.29 -5.88 -1.13
C ARG A 450 24.34 -7.01 -1.52
N LYS A 451 23.37 -7.35 -0.66
CA LYS A 451 22.37 -8.39 -0.95
C LYS A 451 21.54 -8.07 -2.20
N LEU A 452 21.20 -6.80 -2.40
CA LEU A 452 20.46 -6.34 -3.59
C LEU A 452 21.32 -6.45 -4.86
N VAL A 453 22.61 -6.11 -4.78
CA VAL A 453 23.57 -6.26 -5.90
C VAL A 453 23.86 -7.73 -6.22
N GLU A 454 23.88 -8.61 -5.22
CA GLU A 454 24.08 -10.06 -5.38
C GLU A 454 22.83 -10.78 -5.92
N SER A 455 21.66 -10.15 -5.89
CA SER A 455 20.46 -10.70 -6.52
C SER A 455 20.63 -10.74 -8.03
N GLU A 456 20.04 -11.73 -8.72
CA GLU A 456 20.06 -11.88 -10.20
C GLU A 456 19.32 -10.75 -10.96
N SER A 457 19.14 -9.58 -10.33
CA SER A 457 18.57 -8.39 -10.91
C SER A 457 19.61 -7.65 -11.77
N GLU A 458 19.15 -6.99 -12.82
CA GLU A 458 19.99 -6.01 -13.52
C GLU A 458 20.06 -4.75 -12.66
N VAL A 459 21.25 -4.33 -12.23
CA VAL A 459 21.45 -3.23 -11.27
C VAL A 459 22.33 -2.12 -11.84
N VAL A 460 21.96 -0.88 -11.53
CA VAL A 460 22.64 0.36 -11.94
C VAL A 460 22.78 1.27 -10.72
N ILE A 461 23.93 1.92 -10.59
CA ILE A 461 24.12 3.03 -9.65
C ILE A 461 23.87 4.34 -10.41
N TRP A 462 23.12 5.26 -9.79
CA TRP A 462 22.83 6.58 -10.33
C TRP A 462 23.08 7.67 -9.29
N ASP A 463 24.00 8.59 -9.57
CA ASP A 463 24.39 9.68 -8.65
C ASP A 463 23.59 10.98 -8.86
N GLY A 464 22.55 10.95 -9.70
CA GLY A 464 21.77 12.12 -10.09
C GLY A 464 22.24 12.79 -11.39
N LYS A 465 23.38 12.36 -11.94
CA LYS A 465 23.93 12.82 -13.23
C LYS A 465 24.39 11.65 -14.10
N ASP A 466 25.24 10.80 -13.55
CA ASP A 466 25.91 9.69 -14.25
C ASP A 466 25.34 8.33 -13.81
N PHE A 467 25.46 7.36 -14.71
CA PHE A 467 25.05 5.97 -14.47
C PHE A 467 26.29 5.08 -14.44
N TYR A 468 26.31 4.12 -13.51
CA TYR A 468 27.38 3.13 -13.41
C TYR A 468 26.77 1.73 -13.43
N GLN A 469 27.32 0.85 -14.26
CA GLN A 469 26.85 -0.53 -14.42
C GLN A 469 27.97 -1.50 -14.10
N ARG A 470 27.63 -2.66 -13.53
CA ARG A 470 28.60 -3.69 -13.20
C ARG A 470 29.24 -4.26 -14.47
N SER A 471 30.57 -4.24 -14.56
CA SER A 471 31.28 -4.85 -15.68
C SER A 471 31.39 -6.36 -15.47
N PHE A 472 30.80 -7.15 -16.36
CA PHE A 472 30.95 -8.62 -16.35
C PHE A 472 32.27 -9.10 -16.97
N ARG A 473 33.08 -8.20 -17.54
CA ARG A 473 34.24 -8.56 -18.38
C ARG A 473 35.60 -8.52 -17.68
N GLN A 474 35.68 -8.08 -16.42
CA GLN A 474 36.93 -8.08 -15.66
C GLN A 474 36.79 -8.88 -14.37
N VAL A 475 37.84 -9.62 -13.99
CA VAL A 475 37.94 -10.44 -12.77
C VAL A 475 38.10 -9.55 -11.50
N GLY A 476 37.41 -8.41 -11.49
CA GLY A 476 37.35 -7.46 -10.39
C GLY A 476 35.97 -6.82 -10.37
N ASN A 477 35.41 -6.64 -9.17
CA ASN A 477 34.08 -6.06 -8.94
C ASN A 477 34.05 -4.55 -9.26
N GLY A 478 34.29 -4.17 -10.52
CA GLY A 478 34.31 -2.78 -10.96
C GLY A 478 32.95 -2.29 -11.47
N TRP A 479 32.55 -1.10 -11.02
CA TRP A 479 31.47 -0.32 -11.62
C TRP A 479 32.02 0.53 -12.77
N GLU A 480 31.44 0.39 -13.97
CA GLU A 480 31.84 1.14 -15.16
C GLU A 480 30.84 2.26 -15.44
N LYS A 481 31.34 3.49 -15.59
CA LYS A 481 30.51 4.63 -16.00
C LYS A 481 29.96 4.41 -17.41
N LYS A 482 28.65 4.62 -17.60
CA LYS A 482 27.96 4.53 -18.88
C LYS A 482 27.43 5.90 -19.29
N GLU A 483 27.58 6.23 -20.56
CA GLU A 483 27.06 7.49 -21.13
C GLU A 483 25.53 7.54 -21.16
N GLN A 484 24.89 6.38 -21.26
CA GLN A 484 23.42 6.25 -21.30
C GLN A 484 22.95 5.16 -20.33
N PRO A 485 21.81 5.36 -19.65
CA PRO A 485 21.23 4.31 -18.84
C PRO A 485 20.74 3.14 -19.71
N PRO A 486 20.54 1.94 -19.14
CA PRO A 486 19.92 0.82 -19.83
C PRO A 486 18.56 1.18 -20.44
N GLU A 487 18.18 0.51 -21.52
CA GLU A 487 16.95 0.83 -22.27
C GLU A 487 15.69 0.85 -21.39
N TRP A 488 15.58 -0.09 -20.45
CA TRP A 488 14.44 -0.16 -19.54
C TRP A 488 14.38 1.03 -18.57
N LEU A 489 15.53 1.61 -18.20
CA LEU A 489 15.59 2.75 -17.30
C LEU A 489 15.40 4.08 -18.05
N ARG A 490 15.69 4.14 -19.37
CA ARG A 490 15.40 5.30 -20.22
C ARG A 490 13.91 5.64 -20.28
N ALA A 491 13.04 4.64 -20.10
CA ALA A 491 11.60 4.85 -20.05
C ALA A 491 11.12 5.48 -18.72
N GLU A 492 12.00 5.56 -17.71
CA GLU A 492 11.66 5.94 -16.33
C GLU A 492 12.14 7.36 -15.95
N THR A 493 12.31 8.27 -16.94
CA THR A 493 12.87 9.62 -16.73
C THR A 493 12.11 10.46 -15.71
N GLU A 494 10.78 10.39 -15.69
CA GLU A 494 9.95 11.12 -14.72
C GLU A 494 10.14 10.58 -13.30
N TRP A 495 10.25 9.26 -13.14
CA TRP A 495 10.52 8.64 -11.84
C TRP A 495 11.92 8.99 -11.32
N LEU A 496 12.93 8.97 -12.18
CA LEU A 496 14.27 9.47 -11.85
C LEU A 496 14.22 10.95 -11.43
N THR A 497 13.49 11.79 -12.16
CA THR A 497 13.33 13.21 -11.78
C THR A 497 12.73 13.36 -10.38
N ASN A 498 11.74 12.53 -10.03
CA ASN A 498 11.15 12.51 -8.69
C ASN A 498 12.13 12.04 -7.62
N LEU A 499 12.96 11.03 -7.89
CA LEU A 499 14.03 10.58 -6.98
C LEU A 499 15.05 11.70 -6.71
N LYS A 500 15.45 12.45 -7.74
CA LYS A 500 16.35 13.60 -7.60
C LYS A 500 15.73 14.76 -6.84
N ARG A 501 14.43 15.01 -7.03
CA ARG A 501 13.69 16.04 -6.27
C ARG A 501 13.56 15.66 -4.80
N LEU A 502 13.40 14.38 -4.49
CA LEU A 502 13.30 13.87 -3.13
C LEU A 502 14.60 14.09 -2.34
N SER A 503 15.76 13.83 -2.97
CA SER A 503 17.05 14.11 -2.34
C SER A 503 18.14 14.42 -3.38
N THR A 504 18.59 15.67 -3.40
CA THR A 504 19.50 16.22 -4.42
C THR A 504 20.97 15.79 -4.30
N GLY A 505 21.32 14.97 -3.31
CA GLY A 505 22.67 14.41 -3.13
C GLY A 505 22.70 12.91 -2.87
N THR A 506 21.55 12.23 -2.88
CA THR A 506 21.50 10.78 -2.66
C THR A 506 21.97 10.05 -3.92
N VAL A 507 22.95 9.18 -3.75
CA VAL A 507 23.29 8.16 -4.76
C VAL A 507 22.27 7.03 -4.66
N TRP A 508 21.75 6.58 -5.78
CA TRP A 508 20.70 5.58 -5.85
C TRP A 508 21.22 4.28 -6.44
N LEU A 509 20.89 3.17 -5.81
CA LEU A 509 20.97 1.83 -6.39
C LEU A 509 19.61 1.50 -7.00
N ILE A 510 19.57 1.30 -8.31
CA ILE A 510 18.35 1.03 -9.06
C ILE A 510 18.46 -0.36 -9.68
N GLY A 511 17.48 -1.20 -9.45
CA GLY A 511 17.46 -2.54 -10.03
C GLY A 511 16.15 -2.88 -10.73
N ARG A 512 16.25 -3.81 -11.67
CA ARG A 512 15.12 -4.44 -12.35
C ARG A 512 15.09 -5.92 -12.00
N GLY A 513 13.98 -6.38 -11.42
CA GLY A 513 13.84 -7.74 -10.90
C GLY A 513 13.19 -7.76 -9.53
N SER A 514 12.80 -8.95 -9.08
CA SER A 514 12.00 -9.08 -7.86
C SER A 514 12.80 -8.80 -6.59
N LEU A 515 12.31 -7.88 -5.75
CA LEU A 515 12.76 -7.79 -4.36
C LEU A 515 12.23 -9.03 -3.63
N SER A 516 13.12 -10.00 -3.41
CA SER A 516 12.82 -11.31 -2.79
C SER A 516 11.98 -11.28 -1.49
N GLU A 517 11.89 -10.13 -0.83
CA GLU A 517 11.19 -9.92 0.44
C GLU A 517 9.79 -9.33 0.29
N VAL A 518 9.45 -8.80 -0.89
CA VAL A 518 8.12 -8.27 -1.20
C VAL A 518 7.50 -9.15 -2.26
N LYS A 519 6.57 -10.01 -1.85
CA LYS A 519 5.78 -10.81 -2.79
C LYS A 519 4.63 -9.98 -3.32
N ILE A 520 4.74 -9.49 -4.54
CA ILE A 520 3.64 -8.89 -5.29
C ILE A 520 3.35 -9.79 -6.48
N GLY A 521 2.10 -10.20 -6.63
CA GLY A 521 1.74 -11.07 -7.74
C GLY A 521 0.25 -11.20 -7.96
N LEU A 522 -0.09 -11.65 -9.16
CA LEU A 522 -1.42 -12.13 -9.51
C LEU A 522 -1.44 -13.64 -9.35
N GLU A 523 -2.45 -14.17 -8.67
CA GLU A 523 -2.64 -15.60 -8.55
C GLU A 523 -2.66 -16.24 -9.96
N LYS A 524 -1.68 -17.11 -10.24
CA LYS A 524 -1.49 -17.80 -11.52
C LYS A 524 -1.16 -16.89 -12.72
N GLY A 525 -0.83 -15.61 -12.52
CA GLY A 525 -0.42 -14.67 -13.58
C GLY A 525 1.10 -14.57 -13.77
N ILE A 526 1.54 -13.89 -14.85
CA ILE A 526 2.95 -13.53 -15.07
C ILE A 526 3.13 -12.09 -14.60
N PHE A 527 4.12 -11.88 -13.75
CA PHE A 527 4.54 -10.57 -13.29
C PHE A 527 5.44 -9.92 -14.35
N THR A 528 5.01 -8.79 -14.92
CA THR A 528 5.61 -8.21 -16.15
C THR A 528 6.81 -7.28 -15.89
N GLY A 529 7.03 -6.83 -14.65
CA GLY A 529 8.24 -6.09 -14.29
C GLY A 529 8.20 -5.43 -12.91
N GLU A 530 9.32 -5.53 -12.20
CA GLU A 530 9.60 -4.81 -10.96
C GLU A 530 10.79 -3.92 -11.19
N ILE A 531 10.67 -2.65 -10.79
CA ILE A 531 11.78 -1.73 -10.69
C ILE A 531 11.86 -1.27 -9.24
N TRP A 532 13.05 -1.21 -8.68
CA TRP A 532 13.26 -0.75 -7.33
C TRP A 532 14.41 0.25 -7.26
N ALA A 533 14.33 1.17 -6.30
CA ALA A 533 15.40 2.09 -5.94
C ALA A 533 15.68 2.00 -4.44
N ALA A 534 16.94 2.07 -4.07
CA ALA A 534 17.41 2.15 -2.69
C ALA A 534 18.52 3.19 -2.56
N PRO A 535 18.57 3.99 -1.48
CA PRO A 535 19.72 4.84 -1.21
C PRO A 535 20.99 3.98 -1.11
N PHE A 536 22.00 4.34 -1.89
CA PHE A 536 23.28 3.67 -1.90
C PHE A 536 24.19 4.31 -0.86
N PRO A 537 24.71 3.56 0.12
CA PRO A 537 25.55 4.13 1.17
C PRO A 537 26.91 4.58 0.61
N GLU A 538 27.39 5.73 1.10
CA GLU A 538 28.76 6.20 0.84
C GLU A 538 29.77 5.13 1.29
N GLY A 539 30.76 4.81 0.45
CA GLY A 539 31.76 3.77 0.71
C GLY A 539 31.40 2.36 0.23
N ALA A 540 30.16 2.09 -0.23
CA ALA A 540 29.81 0.78 -0.80
C ALA A 540 30.25 0.57 -2.27
N MET A 541 30.87 1.59 -2.89
CA MET A 541 31.49 1.46 -4.22
C MET A 541 32.92 0.90 -4.13
N GLU A 542 33.54 0.91 -2.94
CA GLU A 542 34.84 0.30 -2.65
C GLU A 542 34.68 -1.19 -2.37
#